data_AF-A0A352Q231-F1
#
_entry.id   AF-A0A352Q231-F1
#
_cell.length_a   1.000
_cell.length_b   1.000
_cell.length_c   1.000
_cell.angle_alpha   90.00
_cell.angle_beta   90.00
_cell.angle_gamma   90.00
#
_symmetry.space_group_name_H-M   'P 1'
#
loop_
_entity.id
_entity.type
_entity.pdbx_description
1 polymer ?
#
loop_
_entity_poly.entity_id
_entity_poly.type
_entity_poly.pdbx_seq_one_letter_code
_entity_poly.pdbx_strand_id
1 'polypeptide(L)' 'VVVVEHDMEFIKALDCHVTVLHEGHQLAEGSLERVQADERVIEVYLGR' A
#
# COMPACT_ATOMS: atom_id res chain seq x y z
N VAL A 1 11.83 9.18 8.35
CA VAL A 1 11.53 7.93 9.10
C VAL A 1 10.79 7.01 8.15
N VAL A 2 11.08 5.72 8.18
CA VAL A 2 10.34 4.72 7.40
C VAL A 2 9.55 3.87 8.39
N VAL A 3 8.27 3.65 8.10
CA VAL A 3 7.37 2.83 8.91
C VAL A 3 6.85 1.70 8.03
N VAL A 4 6.84 0.49 8.57
CA VAL A 4 6.31 -0.70 7.89
C VAL A 4 5.29 -1.33 8.82
N GLU A 5 4.01 -1.26 8.43
CA GLU A 5 2.90 -1.76 9.23
C GLU A 5 1.84 -2.41 8.34
N HIS A 6 1.03 -3.26 8.96
CA HIS A 6 -0.09 -3.96 8.32
C HIS A 6 -1.46 -3.39 8.77
N ASP A 7 -1.46 -2.49 9.75
CA ASP A 7 -2.65 -1.77 10.19
C ASP A 7 -2.92 -0.58 9.27
N MET A 8 -3.98 -0.68 8.47
CA MET A 8 -4.35 0.33 7.49
C MET A 8 -5.01 1.57 8.12
N GLU A 9 -5.59 1.47 9.32
CA GLU A 9 -6.10 2.64 10.04
C GLU A 9 -4.95 3.50 10.56
N PHE A 10 -3.90 2.85 11.05
CA PHE A 10 -2.68 3.54 11.45
C PHE A 10 -2.01 4.26 10.26
N ILE A 11 -1.83 3.56 9.14
CA ILE A 11 -1.25 4.16 7.92
C ILE A 11 -2.11 5.33 7.42
N LYS A 12 -3.43 5.20 7.47
CA LYS A 12 -4.36 6.28 7.10
C LYS A 12 -4.20 7.51 8.00
N ALA A 13 -4.04 7.31 9.31
CA ALA A 13 -3.87 8.41 10.26
C ALA A 13 -2.57 9.21 10.06
N LEU A 14 -1.56 8.62 9.40
CA LEU A 14 -0.30 9.30 9.10
C LEU A 14 -0.38 10.27 7.91
N ASP A 15 -1.43 10.18 7.09
CA ASP A 15 -1.67 11.03 5.91
C ASP A 15 -0.40 11.24 5.05
N CYS A 16 0.30 10.13 4.78
CA CYS A 16 1.61 10.14 4.14
C CYS A 16 1.63 9.39 2.81
N HIS A 17 2.69 9.59 2.04
CA HIS A 17 2.96 8.82 0.83
C HIS A 17 3.22 7.34 1.18
N VAL A 18 2.57 6.45 0.45
CA VAL A 18 2.62 5.00 0.63
C VAL A 18 3.30 4.36 -0.58
N THR A 19 4.11 3.35 -0.31
CA THR A 19 4.72 2.50 -1.34
C THR A 19 4.40 1.04 -1.04
N VAL A 20 3.96 0.30 -2.05
CA VAL A 20 3.68 -1.13 -1.99
C VAL A 20 4.76 -1.89 -2.73
N LEU A 21 5.28 -2.94 -2.10
CA LEU A 21 6.32 -3.80 -2.64
C LEU A 21 5.76 -5.21 -2.87
N HIS A 22 6.10 -5.81 -4.00
CA HIS A 22 5.82 -7.21 -4.31
C HIS A 22 7.06 -7.87 -4.91
N GLU A 23 7.45 -9.03 -4.39
CA GLU A 23 8.63 -9.80 -4.83
C GLU A 23 9.93 -8.98 -4.92
N GLY A 24 10.13 -8.04 -3.98
CA GLY A 24 11.33 -7.18 -3.96
C GLY A 24 11.31 -6.01 -4.95
N HIS A 25 10.21 -5.84 -5.68
CA HIS A 25 10.00 -4.73 -6.61
C HIS A 25 8.86 -3.82 -6.15
N GLN A 26 8.90 -2.56 -6.57
CA GLN A 26 7.80 -1.63 -6.35
C GLN A 26 6.59 -2.04 -7.22
N LEU A 27 5.45 -2.26 -6.58
CA LEU A 27 4.19 -2.57 -7.24
C LEU A 27 3.39 -1.28 -7.53
N ALA A 28 3.23 -0.44 -6.51
CA ALA A 28 2.47 0.81 -6.59
C ALA A 28 3.00 1.85 -5.60
N GLU A 29 2.73 3.12 -5.86
CA GLU A 29 3.02 4.23 -4.94
C GLU A 29 2.00 5.36 -5.07
N GLY A 30 1.82 6.13 -4.01
CA GLY A 30 0.95 7.30 -3.97
C GLY A 30 0.22 7.46 -2.63
N SER A 31 -0.97 8.08 -2.64
CA SER A 31 -1.82 8.12 -1.45
C SER A 31 -2.38 6.74 -1.12
N LEU A 32 -2.79 6.56 0.13
CA LEU A 32 -3.40 5.31 0.57
C LEU A 32 -4.64 4.94 -0.26
N GLU A 33 -5.49 5.91 -0.58
CA GLU A 33 -6.72 5.69 -1.38
C GLU A 33 -6.39 5.21 -2.79
N ARG A 34 -5.37 5.83 -3.43
CA ARG A 34 -4.92 5.45 -4.77
C ARG A 34 -4.40 4.02 -4.78
N VAL A 35 -3.58 3.68 -3.80
CA VAL A 35 -2.96 2.36 -3.68
C VAL A 35 -4.01 1.28 -3.38
N GLN A 36 -4.97 1.55 -2.50
CA GLN A 36 -6.06 0.60 -2.20
C GLN A 36 -6.98 0.34 -3.39
N ALA A 37 -7.11 1.31 -4.30
CA ALA A 37 -7.89 1.17 -5.52
C ALA A 37 -7.10 0.56 -6.70
N ASP A 38 -5.80 0.29 -6.56
CA ASP A 38 -4.99 -0.31 -7.62
C ASP A 38 -5.33 -1.80 -7.75
N GLU A 39 -5.89 -2.20 -8.89
CA GLU A 39 -6.30 -3.58 -9.19
C GLU A 39 -5.14 -4.58 -9.00
N ARG A 40 -3.90 -4.18 -9.29
CA ARG A 40 -2.72 -5.04 -9.13
C ARG A 40 -2.40 -5.29 -7.65
N VAL A 41 -2.63 -4.29 -6.80
CA VAL A 41 -2.47 -4.43 -5.34
C VAL A 41 -3.55 -5.35 -4.80
N ILE A 42 -4.80 -5.19 -5.25
CA ILE A 42 -5.93 -6.04 -4.86
C ILE A 42 -5.67 -7.50 -5.25
N GLU A 43 -5.27 -7.76 -6.50
CA GLU A 43 -4.97 -9.10 -7.00
C GLU A 43 -3.86 -9.76 -6.16
N VAL A 44 -2.74 -9.07 -5.95
CA VAL A 44 -1.58 -9.60 -5.23
C VAL A 44 -1.86 -9.86 -3.74
N TYR A 45 -2.57 -8.96 -3.06
CA TYR A 45 -2.76 -9.04 -1.60
C TYR A 45 -4.05 -9.76 -1.18
N LEU A 46 -5.07 -9.79 -2.03
CA LEU A 46 -6.38 -10.36 -1.71
C LEU A 46 -6.77 -11.55 -2.60
N GLY A 47 -5.99 -11.86 -3.65
CA GLY A 47 -6.18 -13.06 -4.48
C GLY A 47 -7.50 -13.11 -5.23
N ARG A 48 -8.01 -11.96 -5.70
CA ARG A 48 -9.21 -11.88 -6.56
C ARG A 48 -8.89 -12.07 -8.02
#